data_AF-B3NVV3-F1
#
_entry.id   AF-B3NVV3-F1
#
_cell.length_a   1.000
_cell.length_b   1.000
_cell.length_c   1.000
_cell.angle_alpha   90.00
_cell.angle_beta   90.00
_cell.angle_gamma   90.00
#
_symmetry.space_group_name_H-M   'P 1'
#
loop_
_entity.id
_entity.type
_entity.pdbx_description
1 polymer ?
#
loop_
_entity_poly.entity_id
_entity_poly.type
_entity_poly.pdbx_seq_one_letter_code
_entity_poly.pdbx_strand_id
1 'polypeptide(L)'
;MQPTQRWILMLLLAGFPAVRRAEDLLELSCSSDAQCVQFERGRCVDMACICTARGSGERVPCAPLEAKVKLTNIIGGTCPCPMPNAKCHTRWEQCLCSDGYVSSDDRRRCVPEVVQLGGSCEFQQQCQLADRFSSCIGNQCLCLDNFELYEGRCLAVLQSSCLEDKDCGSCGASICLSKRKRCGCSKNFVHNHNMTKCIQGSGYGDTCEHSSPCKMNLGADGRCLDHLCVCRSTHYPKRVANQVAKDENDDLDEVNKLERITCAPIVPFGAICRHDRECRMQPMEQENVTALTGHPMVCKWGECSCSETHRLEDNKCVFVENAATHYQLRGLVAFLCIQLTMILY
;
A
#
# COMPACT_ATOMS: atom_id res chain seq x y z
N MET A 1 -64.39 72.91 38.77
CA MET A 1 -64.74 71.70 37.98
C MET A 1 -65.56 70.78 38.87
N GLN A 2 -66.76 70.46 38.41
CA GLN A 2 -67.75 69.54 39.02
C GLN A 2 -67.26 68.06 38.98
N PRO A 3 -68.05 67.03 39.37
CA PRO A 3 -68.21 66.54 40.74
C PRO A 3 -68.16 64.97 40.78
N THR A 4 -68.61 64.38 41.90
CA THR A 4 -69.33 63.08 41.98
C THR A 4 -68.68 61.77 41.46
N GLN A 5 -68.64 60.75 42.33
CA GLN A 5 -69.53 59.58 42.29
C GLN A 5 -68.83 58.23 42.56
N ARG A 6 -69.50 57.44 43.41
CA ARG A 6 -69.39 56.00 43.67
C ARG A 6 -69.39 55.11 42.41
N TRP A 7 -69.18 53.81 42.65
CA TRP A 7 -69.49 52.57 41.88
C TRP A 7 -68.18 51.81 41.54
N ILE A 8 -67.85 50.68 42.18
CA ILE A 8 -68.44 49.31 42.14
C ILE A 8 -68.29 48.66 40.76
N LEU A 9 -68.01 47.34 40.79
CA LEU A 9 -67.93 46.37 39.68
C LEU A 9 -66.60 46.45 38.90
N MET A 10 -65.95 45.37 38.48
CA MET A 10 -66.08 43.90 38.60
C MET A 10 -65.05 43.36 37.57
N LEU A 11 -64.92 42.02 37.52
CA LEU A 11 -64.38 41.21 36.40
C LEU A 11 -62.89 40.86 36.50
N LEU A 12 -62.44 39.61 36.30
CA LEU A 12 -63.07 38.31 36.06
C LEU A 12 -61.98 37.23 36.20
N LEU A 13 -62.38 36.07 36.70
CA LEU A 13 -62.05 34.70 36.25
C LEU A 13 -60.66 34.40 35.64
N ALA A 14 -59.92 33.53 36.32
CA ALA A 14 -59.36 32.28 35.78
C ALA A 14 -58.84 31.50 37.00
N GLY A 15 -59.45 30.40 37.44
CA GLY A 15 -59.45 29.12 36.75
C GLY A 15 -58.62 28.16 37.61
N PHE A 16 -59.28 27.26 38.35
CA PHE A 16 -58.60 26.10 38.92
C PHE A 16 -58.11 25.21 37.77
N PRO A 17 -56.92 24.61 37.91
CA PRO A 17 -56.96 23.17 38.12
C PRO A 17 -56.03 22.72 39.25
N ALA A 18 -56.47 21.65 39.92
CA ALA A 18 -55.65 20.85 40.78
C ALA A 18 -54.44 20.31 40.01
N VAL A 19 -53.24 20.50 40.56
CA VAL A 19 -52.12 19.60 40.31
C VAL A 19 -51.70 19.01 41.64
N ARG A 20 -52.13 17.75 41.79
CA ARG A 20 -51.61 16.77 42.72
C ARG A 20 -50.08 16.79 42.69
N ARG A 21 -49.45 16.96 43.85
CA ARG A 21 -48.27 16.16 44.17
C ARG A 21 -48.67 15.21 45.26
N ALA A 22 -49.20 14.07 44.84
CA ALA A 22 -48.99 12.84 45.59
C ALA A 22 -47.49 12.55 45.41
N GLU A 23 -46.69 13.04 46.34
CA GLU A 23 -45.49 12.28 46.69
C GLU A 23 -46.01 10.95 47.19
N ASP A 24 -45.57 9.85 46.56
CA ASP A 24 -45.82 8.49 46.98
C ASP A 24 -45.29 8.30 48.40
N LEU A 25 -46.08 8.79 49.37
CA LEU A 25 -46.04 8.38 50.76
C LEU A 25 -46.59 6.96 50.74
N LEU A 26 -45.73 6.03 50.35
CA LEU A 26 -45.96 4.60 50.41
C LEU A 26 -46.43 4.33 51.83
N GLU A 27 -47.74 4.16 52.03
CA GLU A 27 -48.33 3.95 53.34
C GLU A 27 -47.71 2.66 53.89
N LEU A 28 -46.71 2.81 54.78
CA LEU A 28 -46.04 1.71 55.46
C LEU A 28 -46.97 1.05 56.49
N SER A 29 -48.29 1.09 56.27
CA SER A 29 -49.27 0.48 57.15
C SER A 29 -49.27 -1.03 56.96
N CYS A 30 -49.38 -1.77 58.05
CA CYS A 30 -49.40 -3.23 58.03
C CYS A 30 -50.33 -3.81 59.10
N SER A 31 -50.88 -4.98 58.83
CA SER A 31 -51.64 -5.81 59.77
C SER A 31 -50.94 -7.13 60.10
N SER A 32 -49.92 -7.50 59.32
CA SER A 32 -49.09 -8.69 59.57
C SER A 32 -47.71 -8.54 58.92
N ASP A 33 -46.74 -9.33 59.39
CA ASP A 33 -45.38 -9.38 58.84
C ASP A 33 -45.36 -9.71 57.33
N ALA A 34 -46.38 -10.40 56.82
CA ALA A 34 -46.48 -10.74 55.40
C ALA A 34 -46.49 -9.50 54.49
N GLN A 35 -47.03 -8.38 54.96
CA GLN A 35 -47.09 -7.13 54.19
C GLN A 35 -45.77 -6.35 54.20
N CYS A 36 -44.86 -6.66 55.13
CA CYS A 36 -43.55 -6.04 55.21
C CYS A 36 -42.45 -6.86 54.51
N VAL A 37 -42.81 -7.98 53.87
CA VAL A 37 -41.86 -8.91 53.22
C VAL A 37 -41.12 -8.28 52.04
N GLN A 38 -41.61 -7.18 51.48
CA GLN A 38 -40.96 -6.43 50.41
C GLN A 38 -39.74 -5.63 50.86
N PHE A 39 -39.53 -5.47 52.18
CA PHE A 39 -38.40 -4.76 52.75
C PHE A 39 -37.40 -5.71 53.42
N GLU A 40 -36.11 -5.41 53.36
CA GLU A 40 -35.09 -6.22 54.03
C GLU A 40 -35.29 -6.18 55.55
N ARG A 41 -35.68 -7.32 56.13
CA ARG A 41 -36.00 -7.47 57.57
C ARG A 41 -37.11 -6.52 58.04
N GLY A 42 -38.07 -6.23 57.17
CA GLY A 42 -39.32 -5.57 57.56
C GLY A 42 -40.14 -6.47 58.49
N ARG A 43 -40.61 -5.90 59.60
CA ARG A 43 -41.61 -6.51 60.49
C ARG A 43 -42.73 -5.52 60.75
N CYS A 44 -43.92 -6.05 60.98
CA CYS A 44 -45.08 -5.25 61.32
C CYS A 44 -45.12 -4.99 62.82
N VAL A 45 -44.94 -3.74 63.22
CA VAL A 45 -44.98 -3.30 64.62
C VAL A 45 -45.83 -2.05 64.69
N ASP A 46 -46.82 -2.04 65.58
CA ASP A 46 -47.73 -0.88 65.78
C ASP A 46 -48.40 -0.39 64.49
N MET A 47 -48.86 -1.34 63.66
CA MET A 47 -49.44 -1.09 62.34
C MET A 47 -48.50 -0.41 61.34
N ALA A 48 -47.19 -0.40 61.59
CA ALA A 48 -46.19 0.14 60.67
C ALA A 48 -45.08 -0.88 60.35
N CYS A 49 -44.62 -0.91 59.09
CA CYS A 49 -43.45 -1.70 58.72
C CYS A 49 -42.17 -1.03 59.25
N ILE A 50 -41.42 -1.74 60.09
CA ILE A 50 -40.14 -1.29 60.66
C ILE A 50 -39.01 -2.21 60.19
N CYS A 51 -37.88 -1.62 59.80
CA CYS A 51 -36.69 -2.34 59.37
C CYS A 51 -35.53 -2.17 60.37
N THR A 52 -34.72 -3.22 60.54
CA THR A 52 -33.67 -3.26 61.56
C THR A 52 -32.27 -3.55 61.00
N ALA A 53 -31.27 -2.85 61.53
CA ALA A 53 -29.86 -3.04 61.21
C ALA A 53 -29.35 -4.45 61.59
N ARG A 54 -28.32 -4.93 60.88
CA ARG A 54 -27.78 -6.28 61.09
C ARG A 54 -27.04 -6.34 62.43
N GLY A 55 -27.56 -7.11 63.38
CA GLY A 55 -26.88 -7.43 64.64
C GLY A 55 -27.07 -6.44 65.78
N SER A 56 -27.60 -5.23 65.53
CA SER A 56 -27.85 -4.24 66.58
C SER A 56 -29.33 -4.04 66.93
N GLY A 57 -30.27 -4.53 66.10
CA GLY A 57 -31.72 -4.33 66.31
C GLY A 57 -32.19 -2.87 66.17
N GLU A 58 -31.29 -1.96 65.80
CA GLU A 58 -31.54 -0.54 65.64
C GLU A 58 -32.44 -0.28 64.43
N ARG A 59 -33.38 0.66 64.55
CA ARG A 59 -34.32 1.02 63.47
C ARG A 59 -33.57 1.75 62.36
N VAL A 60 -33.72 1.26 61.14
CA VAL A 60 -33.16 1.87 59.92
C VAL A 60 -34.27 2.12 58.90
N PRO A 61 -34.09 3.07 57.96
CA PRO A 61 -35.02 3.25 56.85
C PRO A 61 -35.21 1.94 56.08
N CYS A 62 -36.47 1.60 55.78
CA CYS A 62 -36.79 0.39 55.02
C CYS A 62 -36.33 0.51 53.57
N ALA A 63 -35.46 -0.41 53.15
CA ALA A 63 -35.03 -0.53 51.75
C ALA A 63 -35.77 -1.71 51.09
N PRO A 64 -36.32 -1.53 49.87
CA PRO A 64 -36.93 -2.63 49.11
C PRO A 64 -35.93 -3.75 48.86
N LEU A 65 -36.35 -5.01 48.96
CA LEU A 65 -35.55 -6.18 48.57
C LEU A 65 -35.15 -6.11 47.09
N GLU A 66 -35.99 -5.49 46.25
CA GLU A 66 -35.73 -5.25 44.83
C GLU A 66 -34.49 -4.37 44.58
N ALA A 67 -34.20 -3.41 45.47
CA ALA A 67 -32.99 -2.60 45.39
C ALA A 67 -31.70 -3.43 45.63
N LYS A 68 -31.85 -4.66 46.14
CA LYS A 68 -30.79 -5.64 46.38
C LYS A 68 -30.95 -6.92 45.56
N VAL A 69 -31.91 -6.99 44.62
CA VAL A 69 -31.95 -8.05 43.59
C VAL A 69 -30.63 -7.93 42.84
N LYS A 70 -29.73 -8.85 43.20
CA LYS A 70 -28.31 -8.95 42.86
C LYS A 70 -27.98 -8.16 41.58
N LEU A 71 -27.57 -6.89 41.74
CA LEU A 71 -26.97 -6.11 40.67
C LEU A 71 -25.66 -6.79 40.32
N THR A 72 -25.72 -7.76 39.41
CA THR A 72 -24.52 -8.41 38.90
C THR A 72 -23.90 -7.44 37.91
N ASN A 73 -22.69 -6.97 38.22
CA ASN A 73 -21.87 -6.21 37.29
C ASN A 73 -21.10 -7.13 36.32
N ILE A 74 -21.74 -8.23 35.93
CA ILE A 74 -21.17 -9.28 35.10
C ILE A 74 -22.07 -9.46 33.88
N ILE A 75 -21.49 -9.40 32.68
CA ILE A 75 -22.17 -9.72 31.43
C ILE A 75 -22.55 -11.21 31.45
N GLY A 76 -23.82 -11.49 31.16
CA GLY A 76 -24.49 -12.79 31.36
C GLY A 76 -25.22 -12.93 32.71
N GLY A 77 -25.11 -11.94 33.60
CA GLY A 77 -25.84 -11.91 34.88
C GLY A 77 -27.29 -11.43 34.75
N THR A 78 -28.02 -11.40 35.86
CA THR A 78 -29.46 -11.05 35.89
C THR A 78 -29.70 -9.56 35.75
N CYS A 79 -30.79 -9.18 35.08
CA CYS A 79 -31.22 -7.78 34.96
C CYS A 79 -31.67 -7.18 36.32
N PRO A 80 -31.57 -5.85 36.51
CA PRO A 80 -31.18 -4.80 35.55
C PRO A 80 -29.66 -4.66 35.37
N CYS A 81 -29.24 -4.15 34.19
CA CYS A 81 -27.83 -4.07 33.78
C CYS A 81 -27.23 -2.68 34.08
N PRO A 82 -26.40 -2.52 35.13
CA PRO A 82 -25.82 -1.22 35.49
C PRO A 82 -24.64 -0.77 34.61
N MET A 83 -24.09 -1.65 33.77
CA MET A 83 -22.89 -1.36 32.98
C MET A 83 -23.21 -0.56 31.71
N PRO A 84 -22.33 0.35 31.26
CA PRO A 84 -22.52 1.07 30.01
C PRO A 84 -22.50 0.11 28.83
N ASN A 85 -23.31 0.44 27.80
CA ASN A 85 -23.48 -0.35 26.59
C ASN A 85 -23.99 -1.79 26.82
N ALA A 86 -24.49 -2.13 28.01
CA ALA A 86 -25.20 -3.39 28.27
C ALA A 86 -26.71 -3.19 28.18
N LYS A 87 -27.42 -4.18 27.64
CA LYS A 87 -28.88 -4.23 27.54
C LYS A 87 -29.40 -5.53 28.15
N CYS A 88 -30.56 -5.44 28.80
CA CYS A 88 -31.26 -6.62 29.29
C CYS A 88 -31.93 -7.36 28.12
N HIS A 89 -31.59 -8.63 27.93
CA HIS A 89 -32.24 -9.45 26.91
C HIS A 89 -33.55 -10.02 27.45
N THR A 90 -34.68 -9.60 26.86
CA THR A 90 -36.03 -9.88 27.37
C THR A 90 -36.38 -11.36 27.50
N ARG A 91 -35.82 -12.23 26.64
CA ARG A 91 -36.10 -13.68 26.66
C ARG A 91 -35.32 -14.46 27.72
N TRP A 92 -34.12 -14.01 28.07
CA TRP A 92 -33.22 -14.75 28.97
C TRP A 92 -33.07 -14.05 30.32
N GLU A 93 -33.60 -12.84 30.45
CA GLU A 93 -33.47 -11.98 31.64
C GLU A 93 -32.01 -11.77 32.04
N GLN A 94 -31.12 -11.75 31.03
CA GLN A 94 -29.68 -11.64 31.19
C GLN A 94 -29.12 -10.38 30.54
N CYS A 95 -28.06 -9.85 31.13
CA CYS A 95 -27.32 -8.72 30.61
C CYS A 95 -26.41 -9.15 29.46
N LEU A 96 -26.63 -8.57 28.28
CA LEU A 96 -25.76 -8.75 27.11
C LEU A 96 -25.20 -7.40 26.67
N CYS A 97 -24.09 -7.41 25.95
CA CYS A 97 -23.60 -6.19 25.31
C CYS A 97 -24.52 -5.77 24.17
N SER A 98 -24.66 -4.47 23.98
CA SER A 98 -25.38 -3.87 22.87
C SER A 98 -24.66 -4.15 21.56
N ASP A 99 -25.38 -4.01 20.45
CA ASP A 99 -24.82 -4.15 19.11
C ASP A 99 -23.54 -3.31 18.94
N GLY A 100 -22.49 -3.91 18.38
CA GLY A 100 -21.17 -3.30 18.21
C GLY A 100 -20.28 -3.35 19.46
N TYR A 101 -20.69 -4.05 20.52
CA TYR A 101 -19.89 -4.27 21.72
C TYR A 101 -19.84 -5.75 22.10
N VAL A 102 -18.70 -6.18 22.66
CA VAL A 102 -18.46 -7.53 23.16
C VAL A 102 -18.08 -7.51 24.63
N SER A 103 -18.28 -8.62 25.33
CA SER A 103 -17.85 -8.77 26.71
C SER A 103 -16.33 -8.67 26.81
N SER A 104 -15.83 -7.87 27.74
CA SER A 104 -14.41 -7.89 28.14
C SER A 104 -14.01 -9.26 28.68
N ASP A 105 -12.70 -9.50 28.80
CA ASP A 105 -12.16 -10.79 29.28
C ASP A 105 -12.62 -11.11 30.71
N ASP A 106 -12.69 -10.09 31.57
CA ASP A 106 -13.22 -10.18 32.94
C ASP A 106 -14.76 -10.19 33.02
N ARG A 107 -15.45 -10.04 31.88
CA ARG A 107 -16.91 -9.94 31.73
C ARG A 107 -17.57 -8.83 32.53
N ARG A 108 -16.84 -7.79 32.92
CA ARG A 108 -17.38 -6.67 33.71
C ARG A 108 -17.70 -5.44 32.87
N ARG A 109 -17.28 -5.43 31.62
CA ARG A 109 -17.43 -4.29 30.70
C ARG A 109 -17.87 -4.79 29.33
N CYS A 110 -18.55 -3.91 28.62
CA CYS A 110 -18.78 -4.06 27.18
C CYS A 110 -17.75 -3.20 26.46
N VAL A 111 -16.81 -3.84 25.77
CA VAL A 111 -15.77 -3.19 24.98
C VAL A 111 -16.18 -3.16 23.50
N PRO A 112 -15.75 -2.17 22.70
CA PRO A 112 -16.11 -2.09 21.29
C PRO A 112 -15.74 -3.38 20.55
N GLU A 113 -16.64 -3.91 19.74
CA GLU A 113 -16.36 -5.11 18.94
C GLU A 113 -15.28 -4.85 17.88
N VAL A 114 -15.22 -3.61 17.37
CA VAL A 114 -14.27 -3.18 16.35
C VAL A 114 -13.47 -1.98 16.86
N VAL A 115 -12.14 -2.05 16.77
CA VAL A 115 -11.22 -1.01 17.23
C VAL A 115 -10.27 -0.64 16.09
N GLN A 116 -10.19 0.65 15.77
CA GLN A 116 -9.30 1.17 14.74
C GLN A 116 -7.83 1.06 15.15
N LEU A 117 -6.93 1.11 14.17
CA LEU A 117 -5.48 1.11 14.40
C LEU A 117 -5.05 2.21 15.38
N GLY A 118 -4.15 1.87 16.31
CA GLY A 118 -3.73 2.70 17.44
C GLY A 118 -4.71 2.74 18.62
N GLY A 119 -5.92 2.22 18.46
CA GLY A 119 -6.91 2.11 19.53
C GLY A 119 -6.60 1.00 20.54
N SER A 120 -7.18 1.11 21.73
CA SER A 120 -7.01 0.12 22.80
C SER A 120 -7.85 -1.14 22.56
N CYS A 121 -7.24 -2.30 22.66
CA CYS A 121 -7.87 -3.60 22.43
C CYS A 121 -7.59 -4.58 23.57
N GLU A 122 -8.48 -5.57 23.73
CA GLU A 122 -8.32 -6.73 24.61
C GLU A 122 -8.20 -8.03 23.80
N PHE A 123 -8.86 -8.10 22.64
CA PHE A 123 -8.88 -9.27 21.75
C PHE A 123 -8.32 -8.93 20.37
N GLN A 124 -7.65 -9.91 19.75
CA GLN A 124 -7.13 -9.78 18.39
C GLN A 124 -8.24 -9.50 17.35
N GLN A 125 -9.41 -10.12 17.55
CA GLN A 125 -10.55 -9.96 16.65
C GLN A 125 -11.03 -8.51 16.54
N GLN A 126 -10.89 -7.70 17.60
CA GLN A 126 -11.28 -6.29 17.58
C GLN A 126 -10.51 -5.49 16.53
N CYS A 127 -9.21 -5.77 16.40
CA CYS A 127 -8.35 -5.15 15.41
C CYS A 127 -8.59 -5.76 14.03
N GLN A 128 -8.68 -7.09 13.94
CA GLN A 128 -8.86 -7.80 12.66
C GLN A 128 -10.15 -7.46 11.92
N LEU A 129 -11.21 -7.09 12.65
CA LEU A 129 -12.46 -6.59 12.07
C LEU A 129 -12.32 -5.18 11.49
N ALA A 130 -11.43 -4.35 12.02
CA ALA A 130 -11.13 -3.02 11.47
C ALA A 130 -10.16 -3.11 10.29
N ASP A 131 -9.07 -3.86 10.46
CA ASP A 131 -8.07 -4.14 9.42
C ASP A 131 -7.56 -5.59 9.58
N ARG A 132 -7.74 -6.38 8.53
CA ARG A 132 -7.38 -7.82 8.49
C ARG A 132 -5.91 -8.09 8.84
N PHE A 133 -5.02 -7.14 8.56
CA PHE A 133 -3.59 -7.28 8.79
C PHE A 133 -3.13 -6.63 10.10
N SER A 134 -4.07 -6.33 10.98
CA SER A 134 -3.80 -5.82 12.32
C SER A 134 -4.04 -6.88 13.39
N SER A 135 -3.40 -6.69 14.55
CA SER A 135 -3.55 -7.54 15.72
C SER A 135 -3.43 -6.72 17.00
N CYS A 136 -3.95 -7.26 18.10
CA CYS A 136 -3.84 -6.64 19.39
C CYS A 136 -2.47 -6.95 20.01
N ILE A 137 -1.56 -5.97 19.98
CA ILE A 137 -0.18 -6.10 20.46
C ILE A 137 0.03 -5.05 21.55
N GLY A 138 0.31 -5.48 22.78
CA GLY A 138 0.50 -4.56 23.90
C GLY A 138 -0.75 -3.73 24.25
N ASN A 139 -1.94 -4.34 24.13
CA ASN A 139 -3.25 -3.69 24.31
C ASN A 139 -3.54 -2.56 23.31
N GLN A 140 -2.86 -2.53 22.17
CA GLN A 140 -3.13 -1.61 21.06
C GLN A 140 -3.26 -2.35 19.73
N CYS A 141 -4.15 -1.87 18.87
CA CYS A 141 -4.27 -2.40 17.52
C CYS A 141 -3.11 -1.90 16.67
N LEU A 142 -2.20 -2.80 16.32
CA LEU A 142 -1.01 -2.53 15.50
C LEU A 142 -0.99 -3.46 14.28
N CYS A 143 -0.24 -3.06 13.25
CA CYS A 143 -0.01 -3.93 12.09
C CYS A 143 0.80 -5.17 12.48
N LEU A 144 0.48 -6.30 11.84
CA LEU A 144 1.26 -7.53 11.95
C LEU A 144 2.68 -7.34 11.39
N ASP A 145 3.58 -8.26 11.78
CA ASP A 145 4.93 -8.28 11.25
C ASP A 145 4.92 -8.37 9.71
N ASN A 146 5.75 -7.55 9.06
CA ASN A 146 5.83 -7.38 7.60
C ASN A 146 4.61 -6.67 6.97
N PHE A 147 3.84 -5.94 7.77
CA PHE A 147 2.86 -4.97 7.33
C PHE A 147 3.21 -3.60 7.93
N GLU A 148 3.09 -2.57 7.11
CA GLU A 148 3.37 -1.19 7.51
C GLU A 148 2.09 -0.37 7.50
N LEU A 149 2.01 0.56 8.46
CA LEU A 149 0.92 1.51 8.53
C LEU A 149 1.06 2.52 7.40
N TYR A 150 0.11 2.52 6.47
CA TYR A 150 0.03 3.47 5.37
C TYR A 150 -1.40 3.98 5.24
N GLU A 151 -1.59 5.30 5.34
CA GLU A 151 -2.91 5.97 5.28
C GLU A 151 -3.98 5.34 6.18
N GLY A 152 -3.60 4.93 7.39
CA GLY A 152 -4.52 4.34 8.36
C GLY A 152 -4.91 2.88 8.07
N ARG A 153 -4.17 2.19 7.20
CA ARG A 153 -4.34 0.76 6.90
C ARG A 153 -3.01 0.03 7.01
N CYS A 154 -3.08 -1.27 7.28
CA CYS A 154 -1.90 -2.12 7.30
C CYS A 154 -1.67 -2.70 5.90
N LEU A 155 -0.63 -2.23 5.21
CA LEU A 155 -0.28 -2.69 3.87
C LEU A 155 0.93 -3.62 3.93
N ALA A 156 0.88 -4.69 3.14
CA ALA A 156 1.93 -5.67 3.04
C ALA A 156 3.19 -5.03 2.40
N VAL A 157 4.35 -5.21 3.04
CA VAL A 157 5.62 -4.81 2.45
C VAL A 157 6.00 -5.73 1.27
N LEU A 158 7.02 -5.35 0.51
CA LEU A 158 7.51 -6.17 -0.60
C LEU A 158 7.88 -7.58 -0.13
N GLN A 159 7.52 -8.57 -0.95
CA GLN A 159 7.65 -10.01 -0.68
C GLN A 159 6.75 -10.60 0.43
N SER A 160 5.97 -9.78 1.14
CA SER A 160 4.96 -10.27 2.08
C SER A 160 3.77 -10.89 1.36
N SER A 161 3.02 -11.74 2.07
CA SER A 161 1.83 -12.39 1.53
C SER A 161 0.70 -11.40 1.26
N CYS A 162 0.01 -11.59 0.14
CA CYS A 162 -1.11 -10.77 -0.31
C CYS A 162 -2.18 -11.64 -0.99
N LEU A 163 -3.41 -11.13 -1.04
CA LEU A 163 -4.52 -11.70 -1.80
C LEU A 163 -4.90 -10.81 -2.98
N GLU A 164 -4.94 -9.50 -2.75
CA GLU A 164 -5.34 -8.51 -3.75
C GLU A 164 -4.24 -7.46 -3.93
N ASP A 165 -4.24 -6.79 -5.08
CA ASP A 165 -3.27 -5.71 -5.35
C ASP A 165 -3.35 -4.59 -4.30
N LYS A 166 -4.54 -4.33 -3.76
CA LYS A 166 -4.77 -3.33 -2.70
C LYS A 166 -4.13 -3.68 -1.36
N ASP A 167 -3.76 -4.95 -1.15
CA ASP A 167 -3.00 -5.35 0.04
C ASP A 167 -1.55 -4.86 -0.04
N CYS A 168 -1.04 -4.63 -1.26
CA CYS A 168 0.29 -4.14 -1.54
C CYS A 168 0.22 -2.65 -1.87
N GLY A 169 1.00 -1.80 -1.19
CA GLY A 169 0.94 -0.37 -1.52
C GLY A 169 1.84 0.54 -0.71
N SER A 170 2.47 0.05 0.36
CA SER A 170 3.45 0.84 1.12
C SER A 170 4.68 1.24 0.29
N CYS A 171 4.93 0.55 -0.83
CA CYS A 171 6.15 0.67 -1.63
C CYS A 171 5.96 1.32 -3.02
N GLY A 172 4.84 2.04 -3.24
CA GLY A 172 4.52 2.71 -4.50
C GLY A 172 3.90 1.76 -5.53
N ALA A 173 4.57 1.53 -6.66
CA ALA A 173 4.11 0.68 -7.78
C ALA A 173 4.11 -0.84 -7.47
N SER A 174 3.82 -1.23 -6.23
CA SER A 174 3.72 -2.62 -5.77
C SER A 174 2.33 -3.20 -6.05
N ILE A 175 2.28 -4.45 -6.51
CA ILE A 175 1.07 -5.22 -6.79
C ILE A 175 1.17 -6.62 -6.19
N CYS A 176 0.04 -7.31 -6.07
CA CYS A 176 0.01 -8.68 -5.60
C CYS A 176 0.24 -9.64 -6.77
N LEU A 177 1.41 -10.29 -6.79
CA LEU A 177 1.72 -11.26 -7.83
C LEU A 177 0.90 -12.53 -7.61
N SER A 178 -0.24 -12.66 -8.29
CA SER A 178 -1.26 -13.70 -8.02
C SER A 178 -0.69 -15.13 -8.04
N LYS A 179 0.32 -15.40 -8.88
CA LYS A 179 0.99 -16.71 -8.95
C LYS A 179 1.79 -17.05 -7.69
N ARG A 180 2.37 -16.05 -7.03
CA ARG A 180 3.21 -16.23 -5.83
C ARG A 180 2.49 -15.84 -4.54
N LYS A 181 1.31 -15.21 -4.65
CA LYS A 181 0.55 -14.63 -3.52
C LYS A 181 1.44 -13.75 -2.63
N ARG A 182 2.31 -12.98 -3.26
CA ARG A 182 3.26 -12.07 -2.60
C ARG A 182 3.33 -10.73 -3.30
N CYS A 183 3.55 -9.67 -2.53
CA CYS A 183 3.76 -8.33 -3.07
C CYS A 183 5.05 -8.27 -3.87
N GLY A 184 4.99 -7.66 -5.04
CA GLY A 184 6.14 -7.39 -5.91
C GLY A 184 5.90 -6.15 -6.76
N CYS A 185 6.87 -5.77 -7.57
CA CYS A 185 6.73 -4.59 -8.42
C CYS A 185 5.87 -4.87 -9.66
N SER A 186 5.11 -3.86 -10.08
CA SER A 186 4.30 -3.89 -11.30
C SER A 186 5.16 -3.91 -12.56
N LYS A 187 4.51 -4.04 -13.72
CA LYS A 187 5.19 -4.07 -15.02
C LYS A 187 6.04 -2.80 -15.20
N ASN A 188 7.30 -2.98 -15.65
CA ASN A 188 8.31 -1.93 -15.82
C ASN A 188 8.95 -1.37 -14.54
N PHE A 189 8.60 -1.91 -13.37
CA PHE A 189 9.22 -1.55 -12.09
C PHE A 189 10.04 -2.72 -11.53
N VAL A 190 11.07 -2.39 -10.75
CA VAL A 190 11.91 -3.35 -10.02
C VAL A 190 12.22 -2.86 -8.62
N HIS A 191 12.62 -3.79 -7.76
CA HIS A 191 13.07 -3.47 -6.43
C HIS A 191 14.30 -2.54 -6.47
N ASN A 192 14.30 -1.52 -5.62
CA ASN A 192 15.50 -0.78 -5.29
C ASN A 192 16.53 -1.68 -4.59
N HIS A 193 17.75 -1.16 -4.37
CA HIS A 193 18.84 -1.92 -3.74
C HIS A 193 18.43 -2.53 -2.38
N ASN A 194 17.67 -1.79 -1.58
CA ASN A 194 17.25 -2.21 -0.24
C ASN A 194 15.92 -2.99 -0.21
N MET A 195 15.31 -3.27 -1.37
CA MET A 195 14.01 -3.96 -1.48
C MET A 195 12.85 -3.29 -0.72
N THR A 196 12.93 -1.98 -0.50
CA THR A 196 11.92 -1.18 0.20
C THR A 196 10.97 -0.45 -0.73
N LYS A 197 11.33 -0.28 -2.02
CA LYS A 197 10.52 0.47 -2.99
C LYS A 197 10.61 -0.14 -4.39
N CYS A 198 9.56 0.08 -5.17
CA CYS A 198 9.56 -0.21 -6.60
C CYS A 198 9.99 1.03 -7.39
N ILE A 199 11.11 0.91 -8.10
CA ILE A 199 11.66 1.97 -8.95
C ILE A 199 11.51 1.59 -10.42
N GLN A 200 11.36 2.60 -11.27
CA GLN A 200 11.22 2.41 -12.71
C GLN A 200 12.53 1.85 -13.32
N GLY A 201 12.41 1.07 -14.38
CA GLY A 201 13.58 0.65 -15.16
C GLY A 201 14.34 1.84 -15.76
N SER A 202 15.67 1.76 -15.74
CA SER A 202 16.59 2.78 -16.27
C SER A 202 17.11 2.35 -17.65
N GLY A 203 17.06 3.25 -18.63
CA GLY A 203 17.57 3.07 -19.98
C GLY A 203 19.10 3.20 -20.09
N TYR A 204 19.63 3.14 -21.31
CA TYR A 204 21.08 3.25 -21.56
C TYR A 204 21.56 4.67 -21.25
N GLY A 205 22.63 4.81 -20.46
CA GLY A 205 23.17 6.10 -20.03
C GLY A 205 22.38 6.77 -18.90
N ASP A 206 21.28 6.18 -18.43
CA ASP A 206 20.55 6.70 -17.28
C ASP A 206 21.29 6.41 -15.98
N THR A 207 21.01 7.23 -14.96
CA THR A 207 21.58 7.05 -13.63
C THR A 207 21.07 5.78 -12.95
N CYS A 208 21.95 5.12 -12.20
CA CYS A 208 21.63 3.91 -11.48
C CYS A 208 22.46 3.76 -10.19
N GLU A 209 21.87 3.09 -9.21
CA GLU A 209 22.56 2.66 -7.98
C GLU A 209 23.02 1.21 -8.07
N HIS A 210 22.23 0.37 -8.74
CA HIS A 210 22.49 -1.06 -8.93
C HIS A 210 22.02 -1.51 -10.31
N SER A 211 22.35 -2.74 -10.69
CA SER A 211 22.10 -3.22 -12.06
C SER A 211 20.65 -3.62 -12.35
N SER A 212 19.78 -3.75 -11.34
CA SER A 212 18.40 -4.24 -11.55
C SER A 212 17.54 -3.31 -12.42
N PRO A 213 17.54 -1.97 -12.24
CA PRO A 213 16.83 -1.04 -13.11
C PRO A 213 17.32 -1.08 -14.56
N CYS A 214 18.64 -1.17 -14.77
CA CYS A 214 19.22 -1.27 -16.10
C CYS A 214 18.74 -2.52 -16.85
N LYS A 215 18.61 -3.66 -16.14
CA LYS A 215 18.18 -4.92 -16.75
C LYS A 215 16.76 -4.89 -17.30
N MET A 216 15.90 -4.03 -16.75
CA MET A 216 14.52 -3.89 -17.23
C MET A 216 14.47 -3.30 -18.62
N ASN A 217 15.29 -2.27 -18.88
CA ASN A 217 15.27 -1.60 -20.17
C ASN A 217 16.26 -2.20 -21.19
N LEU A 218 17.45 -2.59 -20.72
CA LEU A 218 18.54 -3.08 -21.56
C LEU A 218 18.54 -4.58 -21.79
N GLY A 219 17.75 -5.35 -21.03
CA GLY A 219 17.79 -6.81 -21.00
C GLY A 219 18.77 -7.36 -19.96
N ALA A 220 18.94 -8.69 -19.92
CA ALA A 220 19.74 -9.37 -18.90
C ALA A 220 21.21 -8.90 -18.82
N ASP A 221 21.72 -8.33 -19.92
CA ASP A 221 23.10 -7.89 -20.09
C ASP A 221 23.32 -6.39 -19.81
N GLY A 222 22.28 -5.67 -19.35
CA GLY A 222 22.43 -4.36 -18.75
C GLY A 222 23.07 -4.43 -17.35
N ARG A 223 24.00 -3.52 -17.07
CA ARG A 223 24.61 -3.37 -15.75
C ARG A 223 24.78 -1.90 -15.38
N CYS A 224 24.82 -1.62 -14.09
CA CYS A 224 25.21 -0.32 -13.59
C CYS A 224 26.74 -0.27 -13.45
N LEU A 225 27.38 0.67 -14.13
CA LEU A 225 28.82 0.92 -14.05
C LEU A 225 29.01 2.44 -13.92
N ASP A 226 29.78 2.88 -12.94
CA ASP A 226 30.02 4.31 -12.66
C ASP A 226 28.73 5.14 -12.56
N HIS A 227 27.73 4.57 -11.87
CA HIS A 227 26.39 5.14 -11.71
C HIS A 227 25.60 5.32 -13.02
N LEU A 228 26.02 4.71 -14.12
CA LEU A 228 25.33 4.76 -15.41
C LEU A 228 24.97 3.36 -15.91
N CYS A 229 23.80 3.24 -16.51
CA CYS A 229 23.36 2.00 -17.12
C CYS A 229 24.08 1.76 -18.45
N VAL A 230 24.90 0.73 -18.51
CA VAL A 230 25.69 0.34 -19.69
C VAL A 230 25.48 -1.13 -20.05
N CYS A 231 25.86 -1.51 -21.27
CA CYS A 231 25.94 -2.92 -21.63
C CYS A 231 27.17 -3.58 -21.00
N ARG A 232 27.10 -4.89 -20.80
CA ARG A 232 28.30 -5.71 -20.54
C ARG A 232 29.32 -5.55 -21.66
N SER A 233 30.60 -5.74 -21.36
CA SER A 233 31.71 -5.62 -22.33
C SER A 233 31.61 -6.55 -23.54
N THR A 234 30.83 -7.63 -23.44
CA THR A 234 30.54 -8.57 -24.53
C THR A 234 29.31 -8.17 -25.36
N HIS A 235 28.70 -7.02 -25.08
CA HIS A 235 27.47 -6.56 -25.70
C HIS A 235 27.60 -5.09 -26.13
N TYR A 236 26.84 -4.71 -27.16
CA TYR A 236 26.78 -3.34 -27.65
C TYR A 236 25.35 -2.78 -27.56
N PRO A 237 25.18 -1.45 -27.40
CA PRO A 237 23.88 -0.82 -27.41
C PRO A 237 23.28 -0.84 -28.83
N LYS A 238 22.14 -1.51 -28.99
CA LYS A 238 21.39 -1.61 -30.25
C LYS A 238 20.06 -0.88 -30.12
N ARG A 239 19.73 -0.01 -31.08
CA ARG A 239 18.41 0.61 -31.18
C ARG A 239 17.40 -0.39 -31.71
N VAL A 240 16.26 -0.49 -31.04
CA VAL A 240 15.11 -1.30 -31.45
C VAL A 240 13.87 -0.42 -31.51
N ALA A 241 13.07 -0.60 -32.57
CA ALA A 241 11.75 0.01 -32.64
C ALA A 241 10.80 -0.74 -31.70
N ASN A 242 9.99 -0.01 -30.93
CA ASN A 242 8.94 -0.63 -30.13
C ASN A 242 7.98 -1.40 -31.03
N GLN A 243 7.85 -2.70 -30.81
CA GLN A 243 6.64 -3.42 -31.25
C GLN A 243 5.52 -2.93 -30.34
N VAL A 244 4.70 -2.00 -30.84
CA VAL A 244 3.46 -1.62 -30.17
C VAL A 244 2.63 -2.89 -30.03
N ALA A 245 2.37 -3.30 -28.79
CA ALA A 245 1.32 -4.29 -28.54
C ALA A 245 0.04 -3.68 -29.09
N LYS A 246 -0.52 -4.34 -30.10
CA LYS A 246 -1.74 -3.94 -30.78
C LYS A 246 -2.90 -4.18 -29.81
N ASP A 247 -3.09 -3.30 -28.83
CA ASP A 247 -4.34 -3.23 -28.08
C ASP A 247 -5.32 -2.47 -28.97
N GLU A 248 -6.39 -3.17 -29.36
CA GLU A 248 -7.49 -2.62 -30.13
C GLU A 248 -8.27 -1.64 -29.24
N ASN A 249 -8.47 -0.42 -29.76
CA ASN A 249 -9.14 0.74 -29.16
C ASN A 249 -8.21 1.71 -28.41
N ASP A 250 -7.52 2.57 -29.16
CA ASP A 250 -7.62 4.01 -28.89
C ASP A 250 -7.27 4.81 -30.15
N ASP A 251 -8.14 5.74 -30.49
CA ASP A 251 -8.00 6.64 -31.63
C ASP A 251 -7.01 7.76 -31.30
N LEU A 252 -6.12 8.03 -32.26
CA LEU A 252 -5.44 9.31 -32.49
C LEU A 252 -4.59 9.87 -31.34
N ASP A 253 -3.30 9.48 -31.33
CA ASP A 253 -2.23 10.49 -31.23
C ASP A 253 -0.89 9.96 -31.81
N GLU A 254 -0.43 10.63 -32.87
CA GLU A 254 0.93 10.53 -33.39
C GLU A 254 1.92 11.12 -32.37
N VAL A 255 2.45 10.32 -31.45
CA VAL A 255 3.58 10.75 -30.63
C VAL A 255 4.61 9.62 -30.47
N ASN A 256 5.74 9.80 -31.15
CA ASN A 256 7.02 9.11 -30.93
C ASN A 256 6.98 7.58 -30.79
N LYS A 257 7.32 6.87 -31.89
CA LYS A 257 7.97 5.56 -31.78
C LYS A 257 9.28 5.74 -31.00
N LEU A 258 9.22 5.69 -29.67
CA LEU A 258 10.39 5.85 -28.80
C LEU A 258 11.36 4.70 -29.12
N GLU A 259 12.41 4.99 -29.88
CA GLU A 259 13.49 4.05 -30.12
C GLU A 259 14.11 3.68 -28.76
N ARG A 260 14.07 2.40 -28.40
CA ARG A 260 14.65 1.91 -27.15
C ARG A 260 16.00 1.27 -27.43
N ILE A 261 16.96 1.47 -26.55
CA ILE A 261 18.26 0.80 -26.62
C ILE A 261 18.19 -0.51 -25.84
N THR A 262 18.65 -1.60 -26.43
CA THR A 262 18.84 -2.91 -25.78
C THR A 262 20.27 -3.40 -25.99
N CYS A 263 20.77 -4.24 -25.10
CA CYS A 263 22.10 -4.82 -25.25
C CYS A 263 22.04 -6.05 -26.16
N ALA A 264 22.80 -6.01 -27.26
CA ALA A 264 22.94 -7.11 -28.20
C ALA A 264 24.36 -7.71 -28.12
N PRO A 265 24.53 -9.03 -28.27
CA PRO A 265 25.84 -9.66 -28.16
C PRO A 265 26.79 -9.21 -29.27
N ILE A 266 28.05 -9.01 -28.92
CA ILE A 266 29.15 -8.80 -29.88
C ILE A 266 29.57 -10.16 -30.42
N VAL A 267 29.55 -10.33 -31.75
CA VAL A 267 30.07 -11.53 -32.41
C VAL A 267 31.54 -11.28 -32.81
N PRO A 268 32.51 -11.96 -32.19
CA PRO A 268 33.93 -11.77 -32.46
C PRO A 268 34.35 -12.40 -33.79
N PHE A 269 35.60 -12.17 -34.20
CA PHE A 269 36.16 -12.75 -35.41
C PHE A 269 36.10 -14.29 -35.36
N GLY A 270 35.76 -14.92 -36.49
CA GLY A 270 35.62 -16.37 -36.62
C GLY A 270 34.40 -16.98 -35.93
N ALA A 271 33.57 -16.19 -35.25
CA ALA A 271 32.32 -16.68 -34.67
C ALA A 271 31.17 -16.62 -35.68
N ILE A 272 30.16 -17.46 -35.44
CA ILE A 272 29.00 -17.60 -36.30
C ILE A 272 28.14 -16.32 -36.25
N CYS A 273 27.76 -15.81 -37.41
CA CYS A 273 26.95 -14.61 -37.58
C CYS A 273 25.81 -14.82 -38.58
N ARG A 274 24.79 -13.96 -38.51
CA ARG A 274 23.71 -13.92 -39.52
C ARG A 274 23.74 -12.66 -40.36
N HIS A 275 24.20 -11.54 -39.80
CA HIS A 275 24.24 -10.24 -40.48
C HIS A 275 25.53 -9.50 -40.13
N ASP A 276 26.02 -8.68 -41.07
CA ASP A 276 27.24 -7.87 -40.89
C ASP A 276 27.22 -7.01 -39.62
N ARG A 277 26.04 -6.52 -39.23
CA ARG A 277 25.85 -5.62 -38.09
C ARG A 277 26.13 -6.28 -36.72
N GLU A 278 26.18 -7.62 -36.68
CA GLU A 278 26.44 -8.41 -35.47
C GLU A 278 27.96 -8.56 -35.22
N CYS A 279 28.76 -8.51 -36.28
CA CYS A 279 30.21 -8.63 -36.24
C CYS A 279 30.84 -7.34 -35.72
N ARG A 280 31.50 -7.40 -34.56
CA ARG A 280 32.23 -6.26 -34.00
C ARG A 280 33.52 -6.70 -33.34
N MET A 281 34.54 -5.86 -33.46
CA MET A 281 35.71 -5.97 -32.59
C MET A 281 35.31 -5.57 -31.16
N GLN A 282 35.96 -6.15 -30.14
CA GLN A 282 35.75 -5.82 -28.73
C GLN A 282 35.76 -4.29 -28.48
N PRO A 283 35.14 -3.79 -27.40
CA PRO A 283 34.94 -2.36 -27.21
C PRO A 283 36.30 -1.66 -27.17
N MET A 284 36.63 -0.92 -28.24
CA MET A 284 37.70 0.07 -28.18
C MET A 284 37.15 1.29 -27.46
N GLU A 285 37.76 1.62 -26.32
CA GLU A 285 37.78 2.98 -25.79
C GLU A 285 38.54 3.88 -26.77
N GLN A 286 37.94 4.23 -27.90
CA GLN A 286 38.31 5.41 -28.67
C GLN A 286 37.28 5.74 -29.75
N GLU A 287 36.31 6.57 -29.35
CA GLU A 287 35.83 7.63 -30.24
C GLU A 287 37.03 8.51 -30.60
N ASN A 288 37.59 8.30 -31.80
CA ASN A 288 38.24 9.33 -32.63
C ASN A 288 38.86 8.73 -33.90
N VAL A 289 38.11 7.88 -34.61
CA VAL A 289 38.46 7.57 -36.00
C VAL A 289 37.29 7.98 -36.88
N THR A 290 37.57 9.05 -37.62
CA THR A 290 36.80 9.68 -38.67
C THR A 290 35.97 8.67 -39.46
N ALA A 291 34.66 8.91 -39.49
CA ALA A 291 33.65 8.12 -40.18
C ALA A 291 33.77 8.21 -41.71
N LEU A 292 34.84 7.63 -42.28
CA LEU A 292 34.99 7.55 -43.74
C LEU A 292 35.50 6.20 -44.28
N THR A 293 35.86 5.25 -43.42
CA THR A 293 36.30 3.91 -43.82
C THR A 293 35.31 2.88 -43.25
N GLY A 294 34.77 2.03 -44.13
CA GLY A 294 33.68 1.09 -43.80
C GLY A 294 33.93 0.17 -42.60
N HIS A 295 32.88 -0.49 -42.12
CA HIS A 295 32.93 -1.37 -40.95
C HIS A 295 34.09 -2.40 -41.06
N PRO A 296 34.91 -2.59 -40.00
CA PRO A 296 36.12 -3.41 -40.07
C PRO A 296 35.83 -4.91 -40.23
N MET A 297 34.64 -5.35 -39.83
CA MET A 297 34.20 -6.74 -39.92
C MET A 297 32.85 -6.86 -40.61
N VAL A 298 32.66 -7.97 -41.32
CA VAL A 298 31.44 -8.36 -42.05
C VAL A 298 31.18 -9.84 -41.87
N CYS A 299 29.92 -10.25 -42.06
CA CYS A 299 29.50 -11.64 -41.97
C CYS A 299 29.67 -12.30 -43.35
N LYS A 300 30.73 -13.09 -43.54
CA LYS A 300 30.97 -13.83 -44.78
C LYS A 300 30.79 -15.32 -44.52
N TRP A 301 29.93 -15.96 -45.32
CA TRP A 301 29.62 -17.39 -45.23
C TRP A 301 29.17 -17.86 -43.83
N GLY A 302 28.50 -16.98 -43.09
CA GLY A 302 28.01 -17.27 -41.75
C GLY A 302 29.06 -17.13 -40.65
N GLU A 303 30.26 -16.62 -40.95
CA GLU A 303 31.30 -16.33 -39.97
C GLU A 303 31.79 -14.87 -40.07
N CYS A 304 32.11 -14.26 -38.93
CA CYS A 304 32.63 -12.90 -38.91
C CYS A 304 34.08 -12.86 -39.42
N SER A 305 34.31 -12.10 -40.49
CA SER A 305 35.61 -11.93 -41.14
C SER A 305 35.92 -10.45 -41.37
N CYS A 306 37.18 -10.11 -41.66
CA CYS A 306 37.55 -8.74 -41.98
C CYS A 306 36.90 -8.28 -43.30
N SER A 307 36.50 -7.01 -43.37
CA SER A 307 36.01 -6.42 -44.61
C SER A 307 37.13 -6.27 -45.64
N GLU A 308 36.78 -6.02 -46.89
CA GLU A 308 37.74 -6.01 -48.02
C GLU A 308 38.80 -4.91 -47.91
N THR A 309 38.54 -3.89 -47.10
CA THR A 309 39.46 -2.79 -46.81
C THR A 309 40.34 -3.05 -45.58
N HIS A 310 40.21 -4.21 -44.93
CA HIS A 310 40.93 -4.55 -43.71
C HIS A 310 41.64 -5.90 -43.83
N ARG A 311 42.83 -6.00 -43.24
CA ARG A 311 43.60 -7.25 -43.12
C ARG A 311 43.63 -7.70 -41.67
N LEU A 312 43.61 -9.02 -41.46
CA LEU A 312 43.76 -9.61 -40.13
C LEU A 312 45.23 -9.54 -39.67
N GLU A 313 45.48 -8.85 -38.56
CA GLU A 313 46.76 -8.81 -37.85
C GLU A 313 46.50 -8.95 -36.35
N ASP A 314 47.14 -9.91 -35.68
CA ASP A 314 46.99 -10.16 -34.23
C ASP A 314 45.52 -10.22 -33.73
N ASN A 315 44.67 -10.98 -34.44
CA ASN A 315 43.21 -11.08 -34.19
C ASN A 315 42.44 -9.75 -34.31
N LYS A 316 43.01 -8.76 -35.02
CA LYS A 316 42.40 -7.45 -35.27
C LYS A 316 42.31 -7.18 -36.76
N CYS A 317 41.19 -6.61 -37.21
CA CYS A 317 41.05 -6.16 -38.59
C CYS A 317 41.62 -4.74 -38.70
N VAL A 318 42.82 -4.61 -39.30
CA VAL A 318 43.54 -3.34 -39.48
C VAL A 318 43.30 -2.83 -40.89
N PHE A 319 42.99 -1.53 -41.02
CA PHE A 319 42.73 -0.89 -42.32
C PHE A 319 43.99 -0.94 -43.20
N VAL A 320 43.80 -1.28 -44.47
CA VAL A 320 44.87 -1.25 -45.48
C VAL A 320 44.53 -0.17 -46.49
N GLU A 321 45.37 0.86 -46.60
CA GLU A 321 45.27 1.83 -47.69
C GLU A 321 45.53 1.12 -49.02
N ASN A 322 44.51 1.05 -49.87
CA ASN A 322 44.67 0.58 -51.23
C ASN A 322 45.57 1.55 -52.02
N ALA A 323 46.86 1.23 -52.14
CA ALA A 323 47.84 1.99 -52.93
C ALA A 323 47.54 2.05 -54.45
N ALA A 324 46.44 1.44 -54.90
CA ALA A 324 46.07 1.36 -56.32
C ALA A 324 45.61 2.71 -56.93
N THR A 325 45.13 3.66 -56.12
CA THR A 325 44.67 4.97 -56.63
C THR A 325 45.81 5.96 -56.89
N HIS A 326 46.99 5.76 -56.29
CA HIS A 326 48.12 6.68 -56.47
C HIS A 326 48.91 6.43 -57.77
N TYR A 327 48.81 5.23 -58.36
CA TYR A 327 49.46 4.90 -59.64
C TYR A 327 48.73 5.46 -60.86
N GLN A 328 47.40 5.60 -60.81
CA GLN A 328 46.59 6.15 -61.90
C GLN A 328 46.90 7.64 -62.14
N LEU A 329 47.05 8.44 -61.06
CA LEU A 329 47.33 9.87 -61.18
C LEU A 329 48.78 10.14 -61.63
N ARG A 330 49.76 9.33 -61.18
CA ARG A 330 51.16 9.45 -61.59
C ARG A 330 51.39 9.05 -63.05
N GLY A 331 50.63 8.06 -63.55
CA GLY A 331 50.64 7.66 -64.97
C GLY A 331 50.08 8.73 -65.90
N LEU A 332 48.99 9.40 -65.51
CA LEU A 332 48.39 10.49 -66.28
C LEU A 332 49.28 11.74 -66.35
N VAL A 333 49.95 12.11 -65.25
CA VAL A 333 50.91 13.23 -65.25
C VAL A 333 52.14 12.92 -66.12
N ALA A 334 52.67 11.70 -66.06
CA ALA A 334 53.78 11.29 -66.93
C ALA A 334 53.39 11.30 -68.43
N PHE A 335 52.17 10.87 -68.77
CA PHE A 335 51.68 10.91 -70.15
C PHE A 335 51.48 12.35 -70.66
N LEU A 336 50.97 13.27 -69.82
CA LEU A 336 50.83 14.68 -70.17
C LEU A 336 52.19 15.37 -70.35
N CYS A 337 53.20 15.02 -69.54
CA CYS A 337 54.57 15.54 -69.72
C CYS A 337 55.20 15.06 -71.04
N ILE A 338 54.98 13.81 -71.45
CA ILE A 338 55.52 13.28 -72.71
C ILE A 338 54.83 13.91 -73.93
N GLN A 339 53.51 14.14 -73.85
CA GLN A 339 52.76 14.83 -74.91
C GLN A 339 53.22 16.28 -75.10
N LEU A 340 53.55 17.00 -74.02
CA LEU A 340 54.09 18.37 -74.11
C LEU A 340 55.49 18.43 -74.72
N THR A 341 56.33 17.41 -74.53
CA THR A 341 57.67 17.38 -75.17
C THR A 341 57.64 17.09 -76.67
N MET A 342 56.59 16.43 -77.19
CA MET A 342 56.46 16.12 -78.62
C MET A 342 55.86 17.27 -79.45
N ILE A 343 55.31 18.30 -78.81
CA ILE A 343 54.77 19.50 -79.48
C ILE A 343 55.84 20.61 -79.61
N LEU A 344 56.98 20.45 -78.92
CA LEU A 344 58.07 21.44 -78.85
C LEU A 344 59.31 21.07 -79.69
N TYR A 345 59.20 20.10 -80.61
CA TYR A 345 60.28 19.72 -81.52
C TYR A 345 59.93 19.92 -82.99
#